data_AF-A0A2U0U0A7-F1
#
_entry.id   AF-A0A2U0U0A7-F1
#
_cell.length_a   1.000
_cell.length_b   1.000
_cell.length_c   1.000
_cell.angle_alpha   90.00
_cell.angle_beta   90.00
_cell.angle_gamma   90.00
#
_symmetry.space_group_name_H-M   'P 1'
#
loop_
_entity.id
_entity.type
_entity.pdbx_description
1 polymer ?
#
loop_
_entity_poly.entity_id
_entity_poly.type
_entity_poly.pdbx_seq_one_letter_code
_entity_poly.pdbx_strand_id
1 'polypeptide(L)'
;MELRNEIYRLNKLHRLIKNKNTGTPQELAEKLRISKRHLYNVLDDLRMLGARIDYSRSKYTFYYSNHFELKLHLEVEYLDENEKKYISAGSFSFDALFVHGNILFLQK
;
A
#
# COMPACT_ATOMS: atom_id res chain seq x y z
N MET A 1 -11.89 -13.61 -1.07
CA MET A 1 -10.51 -13.22 -0.73
C MET A 1 -10.52 -12.63 0.65
N GLU A 2 -9.54 -12.91 1.50
CA GLU A 2 -9.43 -12.30 2.83
C GLU A 2 -8.76 -10.91 2.72
N LEU A 3 -9.41 -9.86 3.24
CA LEU A 3 -8.93 -8.47 3.19
C LEU A 3 -7.47 -8.30 3.65
N ARG A 4 -7.11 -8.99 4.74
CA ARG A 4 -5.77 -9.01 5.35
C ARG A 4 -4.67 -9.44 4.37
N ASN A 5 -4.95 -10.40 3.48
CA ASN A 5 -3.95 -10.92 2.55
C ASN A 5 -3.59 -9.89 1.47
N GLU A 6 -4.52 -9.02 1.11
CA GLU A 6 -4.29 -8.01 0.06
C GLU A 6 -3.43 -6.86 0.57
N ILE A 7 -3.70 -6.37 1.79
CA ILE A 7 -2.84 -5.37 2.46
C ILE A 7 -1.42 -5.91 2.66
N TYR A 8 -1.29 -7.19 3.04
CA TYR A 8 0.02 -7.84 3.14
C TYR A 8 0.75 -7.89 1.77
N ARG A 9 0.05 -8.23 0.68
CA ARG A 9 0.61 -8.22 -0.68
C ARG A 9 1.06 -6.84 -1.12
N LEU A 10 0.24 -5.81 -0.90
CA LEU A 10 0.56 -4.42 -1.28
C LEU A 10 1.80 -3.90 -0.53
N ASN A 11 1.85 -4.09 0.79
CA ASN A 11 3.03 -3.73 1.60
C ASN A 11 4.27 -4.53 1.17
N LYS A 12 4.13 -5.82 0.82
CA LYS A 12 5.23 -6.65 0.30
C LYS A 12 5.71 -6.18 -1.08
N LEU A 13 4.79 -5.85 -2.00
CA LEU A 13 5.08 -5.33 -3.34
C LEU A 13 5.86 -4.01 -3.23
N HIS A 14 5.36 -3.05 -2.44
CA HIS A 14 6.00 -1.76 -2.24
C HIS A 14 7.44 -1.93 -1.74
N ARG A 15 7.66 -2.76 -0.71
CA ARG A 15 9.00 -3.07 -0.19
C ARG A 15 9.92 -3.70 -1.24
N LEU A 16 9.42 -4.60 -2.09
CA LEU A 16 10.23 -5.24 -3.14
C LEU A 16 10.64 -4.26 -4.25
N ILE A 17 9.75 -3.35 -4.66
CA ILE A 17 10.07 -2.30 -5.65
C ILE A 17 11.06 -1.29 -5.05
N LYS A 18 10.82 -0.82 -3.82
CA LYS A 18 11.68 0.14 -3.11
C LYS A 18 13.11 -0.39 -2.94
N ASN A 19 13.24 -1.68 -2.58
CA ASN A 19 14.53 -2.36 -2.46
C ASN A 19 15.10 -2.87 -3.79
N LYS A 20 14.42 -2.65 -4.92
CA LYS A 20 14.82 -3.10 -6.27
C LYS A 20 15.13 -4.61 -6.33
N ASN A 21 14.32 -5.41 -5.62
CA ASN A 21 14.45 -6.86 -5.49
C ASN A 21 13.18 -7.59 -5.97
N THR A 22 12.55 -7.09 -7.05
CA THR A 22 11.35 -7.76 -7.57
C THR A 22 11.68 -9.04 -8.31
N GLY A 23 12.81 -9.08 -9.03
CA GLY A 23 13.03 -10.07 -10.06
C GLY A 23 12.19 -9.76 -11.32
N THR A 24 12.08 -10.75 -12.20
CA THR A 24 11.21 -10.65 -13.39
C THR A 24 9.74 -10.42 -13.01
N PRO A 25 8.88 -9.94 -13.93
CA PRO A 25 7.44 -9.81 -13.65
C PRO A 25 6.76 -11.14 -13.34
N GLN A 26 7.35 -12.27 -13.75
CA GLN A 26 6.87 -13.61 -13.41
C GLN A 26 7.23 -13.96 -11.95
N GLU A 27 8.51 -13.84 -11.60
CA GLU A 27 9.02 -14.05 -10.24
C GLU A 27 8.34 -13.14 -9.21
N LEU A 28 8.04 -11.89 -9.56
CA LEU A 28 7.32 -10.97 -8.69
C LEU A 28 5.88 -11.43 -8.44
N ALA A 29 5.17 -11.89 -9.47
CA ALA A 29 3.82 -12.41 -9.34
C ALA A 29 3.79 -13.68 -8.45
N GLU A 30 4.77 -14.56 -8.60
CA GLU A 30 4.97 -15.75 -7.77
C GLU A 30 5.30 -15.39 -6.30
N LYS A 31 6.24 -14.45 -6.08
CA LYS A 31 6.57 -13.91 -4.74
C LYS A 31 5.34 -13.34 -4.03
N LEU A 32 4.35 -12.82 -4.75
CA LEU A 32 3.10 -12.24 -4.23
C LEU A 32 1.92 -13.23 -4.22
N ARG A 33 2.08 -14.42 -4.82
CA ARG A 33 1.02 -15.43 -5.03
C ARG A 33 -0.22 -14.82 -5.71
N ILE A 34 0.02 -14.17 -6.85
CA ILE A 34 -0.99 -13.55 -7.73
C ILE A 34 -0.71 -13.91 -9.19
N SER A 35 -1.67 -13.70 -10.09
CA SER A 35 -1.42 -13.83 -11.52
C SER A 35 -0.60 -12.65 -12.05
N LYS A 36 0.18 -12.87 -13.11
CA LYS A 36 0.93 -11.82 -13.81
C LYS A 36 0.04 -10.68 -14.32
N ARG A 37 -1.22 -10.98 -14.70
CA ARG A 37 -2.22 -9.96 -15.06
C ARG A 37 -2.60 -9.10 -13.85
N HIS A 38 -2.90 -9.73 -12.71
CA HIS A 38 -3.26 -9.01 -11.49
C HIS A 38 -2.09 -8.15 -10.97
N LEU A 39 -0.84 -8.62 -11.10
CA LEU A 39 0.34 -7.81 -10.83
C LEU A 39 0.33 -6.51 -11.65
N TYR A 40 0.07 -6.56 -12.97
CA TYR A 40 0.03 -5.35 -13.78
C TYR A 40 -1.12 -4.41 -13.38
N ASN A 41 -2.31 -4.93 -13.10
CA ASN A 41 -3.41 -4.12 -12.55
C ASN A 41 -2.98 -3.36 -11.29
N VAL A 42 -2.39 -4.04 -10.31
CA VAL A 42 -1.93 -3.41 -9.06
C VAL A 42 -0.81 -2.39 -9.31
N LEU A 43 0.08 -2.62 -10.28
CA LEU A 43 1.09 -1.64 -10.68
C LEU A 43 0.45 -0.40 -11.33
N ASP A 44 -0.63 -0.55 -12.07
CA ASP A 44 -1.40 0.56 -12.65
C ASP A 44 -2.19 1.31 -11.58
N ASP A 45 -2.79 0.63 -10.60
CA ASP A 45 -3.43 1.25 -9.43
C ASP A 45 -2.43 2.12 -8.65
N LEU A 46 -1.20 1.63 -8.43
CA LEU A 46 -0.13 2.43 -7.80
C LEU A 46 0.29 3.63 -8.66
N ARG A 47 0.29 3.51 -10.00
CA ARG A 47 0.54 4.65 -10.91
C ARG A 47 -0.56 5.70 -10.82
N MET A 48 -1.82 5.30 -10.69
CA MET A 48 -2.94 6.22 -10.46
C MET A 48 -2.81 6.95 -9.11
N LEU A 49 -2.20 6.32 -8.10
CA LEU A 49 -1.81 6.95 -6.83
C LEU A 49 -0.51 7.77 -6.89
N GLY A 50 0.05 8.00 -8.08
CA GLY A 50 1.23 8.86 -8.29
C GLY A 50 2.59 8.15 -8.27
N ALA A 51 2.65 6.82 -8.19
CA ALA A 51 3.91 6.09 -8.31
C ALA A 51 4.43 6.09 -9.76
N ARG A 52 5.67 6.54 -10.00
CA ARG A 52 6.36 6.34 -11.28
C ARG A 52 7.12 5.02 -11.21
N ILE A 53 6.55 3.96 -11.79
CA ILE A 53 7.11 2.59 -11.71
C ILE A 53 7.60 2.11 -13.06
N ASP A 54 8.92 1.96 -13.16
CA ASP A 54 9.66 1.51 -14.34
C ASP A 54 10.26 0.11 -14.13
N TYR A 55 10.56 -0.61 -15.22
CA TYR A 55 11.22 -1.92 -15.18
C TYR A 55 12.60 -1.89 -15.85
N SER A 56 13.64 -2.18 -15.07
CA SER A 56 15.00 -2.35 -15.61
C SER A 56 15.18 -3.78 -16.11
N ARG A 57 15.32 -3.94 -17.44
CA ARG A 57 15.63 -5.25 -18.06
C ARG A 57 17.02 -5.75 -17.70
N SER A 58 18.01 -4.87 -17.57
CA SER A 58 19.39 -5.25 -17.23
C SER A 58 19.59 -5.62 -15.75
N LYS A 59 18.81 -5.02 -14.84
CA LYS A 59 18.83 -5.34 -13.41
C LYS A 59 17.71 -6.27 -12.96
N TYR A 60 16.91 -6.77 -13.92
CA TYR A 60 15.73 -7.63 -13.71
C TYR A 60 14.86 -7.17 -12.54
N THR A 61 14.48 -5.89 -12.50
CA THR A 61 13.71 -5.36 -11.37
C THR A 61 12.84 -4.15 -11.73
N PHE A 62 11.67 -4.08 -11.12
CA PHE A 62 10.91 -2.82 -11.01
C PHE A 62 11.56 -1.89 -9.98
N TYR A 63 11.41 -0.59 -10.18
CA TYR A 63 11.86 0.45 -9.28
C TYR A 63 10.97 1.69 -9.37
N TYR A 64 10.92 2.50 -8.30
CA TYR A 64 10.33 3.83 -8.35
C TYR A 64 11.32 4.84 -8.95
N SER A 65 10.86 5.65 -9.91
CA SER A 65 11.61 6.78 -10.48
C SER A 65 11.23 8.14 -9.86
N ASN A 66 10.27 8.16 -8.94
CA ASN A 66 10.02 9.26 -8.00
C ASN A 66 10.17 8.81 -6.54
N HIS A 67 10.17 9.77 -5.61
CA HIS A 67 9.99 9.47 -4.20
C HIS A 67 8.50 9.12 -3.96
N PHE A 68 8.21 7.83 -3.84
CA PHE A 68 6.88 7.30 -3.58
C PHE A 68 6.93 6.36 -2.37
N GLU A 69 6.04 6.57 -1.41
CA GLU A 69 5.91 5.77 -0.20
C GLU A 69 4.46 5.27 -0.06
N LEU A 70 4.27 3.97 0.13
CA LEU A 70 2.96 3.39 0.41
C LEU A 70 2.92 2.92 1.86
N LYS A 71 2.04 3.51 2.67
CA LYS A 71 1.79 3.13 4.06
C LYS A 71 0.35 2.65 4.20
N LEU A 72 0.15 1.35 4.30
CA LEU A 72 -1.16 0.74 4.56
C LEU A 72 -1.20 0.16 5.96
N HIS A 73 -1.99 0.78 6.83
CA HIS A 73 -2.30 0.33 8.18
C HIS A 73 -3.77 -0.11 8.21
N LEU A 74 -4.03 -1.30 8.76
CA LEU A 74 -5.38 -1.77 9.05
C LEU A 74 -5.40 -2.23 10.50
N GLU A 75 -6.17 -1.51 11.30
CA GLU A 75 -6.48 -1.83 12.68
C GLU A 75 -7.97 -2.21 12.73
N VAL A 76 -8.28 -3.28 13.46
CA VAL A 76 -9.64 -3.82 13.59
C VAL A 76 -9.87 -4.09 15.07
N GLU A 77 -10.71 -3.25 15.67
CA GLU A 77 -11.12 -3.36 17.06
C GLU A 77 -12.64 -3.62 17.10
N TYR A 78 -13.06 -4.49 18.01
CA TYR A 78 -14.48 -4.66 18.31
C TYR A 78 -14.84 -3.64 19.38
N LEU A 79 -15.71 -2.69 19.03
CA LEU A 79 -16.19 -1.65 19.94
C LEU A 79 -17.59 -2.02 20.47
N ASP A 80 -17.76 -1.96 21.79
CA ASP A 80 -19.06 -2.14 22.43
C ASP A 80 -20.01 -0.94 22.15
N GLU A 81 -21.24 -0.97 22.66
CA GLU A 81 -22.20 0.12 22.44
C GLU A 81 -21.87 1.43 23.18
N ASN A 82 -21.02 1.37 24.20
CA ASN A 82 -20.58 2.52 24.98
C ASN A 82 -19.39 3.23 24.32
N GLU A 83 -18.45 2.46 23.75
CA GLU A 83 -17.22 2.96 23.12
C GLU A 83 -17.49 3.71 21.81
N LYS A 84 -18.53 3.33 21.05
CA LYS A 84 -18.91 3.96 19.77
C LYS A 84 -19.17 5.47 19.84
N LYS A 85 -19.42 6.05 21.02
CA LYS A 85 -19.67 7.49 21.20
C LYS A 85 -18.43 8.38 21.09
N TYR A 86 -17.21 7.83 21.13
CA TYR A 86 -15.99 8.60 21.37
C TYR A 86 -15.08 8.85 20.15
N ILE A 87 -15.50 8.51 18.93
CA ILE A 87 -14.65 8.53 17.73
C ILE A 87 -15.17 9.44 16.58
N SER A 88 -14.49 10.57 16.36
CA SER A 88 -14.65 11.56 15.25
C SER A 88 -13.44 12.51 15.24
N ALA A 89 -12.84 13.02 14.16
CA ALA A 89 -12.88 12.77 12.70
C ALA A 89 -11.43 12.99 12.15
N GLY A 90 -11.03 12.67 10.91
CA GLY A 90 -9.60 12.56 10.49
C GLY A 90 -8.58 13.70 10.81
N SER A 91 -7.29 13.35 11.03
CA SER A 91 -6.16 14.29 11.27
C SER A 91 -5.45 14.71 9.98
N PHE A 92 -4.91 15.94 9.92
CA PHE A 92 -4.38 16.55 8.70
C PHE A 92 -2.86 16.76 8.73
N SER A 93 -2.15 16.05 7.85
CA SER A 93 -0.75 16.30 7.46
C SER A 93 -0.69 16.26 5.93
N PHE A 94 -0.02 17.23 5.31
CA PHE A 94 -0.07 17.44 3.86
C PHE A 94 0.39 16.23 3.02
N ASP A 95 -0.15 16.16 1.80
CA ASP A 95 0.18 15.23 0.71
C ASP A 95 -0.18 13.74 0.90
N ALA A 96 -1.36 13.45 1.46
CA ALA A 96 -1.93 12.10 1.51
C ALA A 96 -3.43 12.05 1.14
N LEU A 97 -3.79 11.13 0.22
CA LEU A 97 -5.19 10.81 -0.11
C LEU A 97 -5.72 9.76 0.87
N PHE A 98 -6.47 10.19 1.89
CA PHE A 98 -7.04 9.29 2.90
C PHE A 98 -8.46 8.80 2.55
N VAL A 99 -8.72 7.53 2.84
CA VAL A 99 -10.04 6.90 2.72
C VAL A 99 -10.51 6.47 4.13
N HIS A 100 -11.01 7.45 4.90
CA HIS A 100 -11.50 7.37 6.31
C HIS A 100 -10.39 7.06 7.36
N GLY A 101 -10.33 7.62 8.59
CA GLY A 101 -10.98 8.82 9.15
C GLY A 101 -11.17 8.78 10.68
N ASN A 102 -10.23 9.31 11.50
CA ASN A 102 -10.40 9.83 12.90
C ASN A 102 -9.12 10.57 13.43
N ILE A 103 -9.21 11.50 14.42
CA ILE A 103 -8.09 12.33 14.94
C ILE A 103 -7.84 12.17 16.44
N LEU A 104 -6.60 11.79 16.77
CA LEU A 104 -5.92 12.01 18.05
C LEU A 104 -5.61 13.50 18.31
N PHE A 105 -6.24 14.15 19.28
CA PHE A 105 -5.80 15.46 19.79
C PHE A 105 -4.53 15.31 20.64
N LEU A 106 -3.49 16.09 20.33
CA LEU A 106 -2.38 16.35 21.26
C LEU A 106 -2.66 17.64 22.02
N GLN A 107 -2.65 17.57 23.36
CA GLN A 107 -2.64 18.75 24.21
C GLN A 107 -1.24 19.38 24.24
N LYS A 108 -1.21 20.67 24.54
CA LYS A 108 -0.07 21.59 24.43
C LYS A 108 0.89 21.50 25.62
#